data_AF-A0A233S054-F1
#
_entry.id   AF-A0A233S054-F1
#
_cell.length_a   1.000
_cell.length_b   1.000
_cell.length_c   1.000
_cell.angle_alpha   90.00
_cell.angle_beta   90.00
_cell.angle_gamma   90.00
#
_symmetry.space_group_name_H-M   'P 1'
#
loop_
_entity.id
_entity.type
_entity.pdbx_description
1 polymer ?
#
loop_
_entity_poly.entity_id
_entity_poly.type
_entity_poly.pdbx_seq_one_letter_code
_entity_poly.pdbx_strand_id
1 'polypeptide(L)'
;MPLCSFAVPTGAVLNLFGSGVHALRTLRGSVRPNPVTWLLWALAPGVAFAAQVACHAGLPALTTLSVGLGPLLVFLCALSRPGFRSARPSPPELCCAALSLGALVGWWITTEAKTALALSILAA
;
A
#
# COMPACT_ATOMS: atom_id res chain seq x y z
N MET A 1 14.06 -23.46 7.71
CA MET A 1 14.15 -22.68 6.45
C MET A 1 13.10 -23.02 5.36
N PRO A 2 12.53 -24.24 5.19
CA PRO A 2 11.60 -24.49 4.09
C PRO A 2 10.19 -23.88 4.29
N LEU A 3 9.75 -23.72 5.54
CA LEU A 3 8.43 -23.14 5.86
C LEU A 3 8.26 -21.70 5.33
N CYS A 4 9.30 -20.86 5.43
CA CYS A 4 9.23 -19.48 4.94
C CYS A 4 9.15 -19.41 3.41
N SER A 5 9.79 -20.33 2.70
CA SER A 5 9.79 -20.38 1.23
C SER A 5 8.41 -20.69 0.64
N PHE A 6 7.58 -21.46 1.35
CA PHE A 6 6.20 -21.75 0.93
C PHE A 6 5.18 -20.75 1.49
N ALA A 7 5.33 -20.33 2.75
CA ALA A 7 4.37 -19.43 3.38
C ALA A 7 4.30 -18.04 2.73
N VAL A 8 5.46 -17.51 2.28
CA VAL A 8 5.56 -16.21 1.62
C VAL A 8 4.75 -16.12 0.32
N PRO A 9 4.95 -16.99 -0.68
CA PRO A 9 4.18 -16.95 -1.92
C PRO A 9 2.70 -17.28 -1.69
N THR A 10 2.37 -18.21 -0.79
CA THR A 10 0.97 -18.52 -0.48
C THR A 10 0.25 -17.32 0.15
N GLY A 11 0.89 -16.63 1.11
CA GLY A 11 0.35 -15.41 1.70
C GLY A 11 0.15 -14.29 0.68
N ALA A 12 1.12 -14.11 -0.22
CA ALA A 12 1.02 -13.12 -1.30
C ALA A 12 -0.15 -13.42 -2.26
N VAL A 13 -0.34 -14.68 -2.64
CA VAL A 13 -1.45 -15.10 -3.52
C VAL A 13 -2.80 -14.90 -2.82
N LEU A 14 -2.93 -15.28 -1.55
CA LEU A 14 -4.17 -15.09 -0.78
C LEU A 14 -4.50 -13.60 -0.62
N ASN A 15 -3.50 -12.75 -0.37
CA ASN A 15 -3.67 -11.30 -0.27
C ASN A 15 -4.19 -10.73 -1.59
N LEU A 16 -3.53 -11.04 -2.71
CA LEU A 16 -3.94 -10.58 -4.04
C LEU A 16 -5.33 -11.09 -4.42
N PHE A 17 -5.68 -12.33 -4.05
CA PHE A 17 -7.02 -12.86 -4.28
C PHE A 17 -8.08 -12.07 -3.51
N GLY A 18 -7.86 -11.82 -2.22
CA GLY A 18 -8.76 -11.01 -1.40
C GLY A 18 -8.92 -9.59 -1.94
N SER A 19 -7.82 -8.93 -2.31
CA SER A 19 -7.84 -7.61 -2.94
C SER A 19 -8.54 -7.62 -4.30
N GLY A 20 -8.36 -8.67 -5.11
CA GLY A 20 -9.04 -8.84 -6.39
C GLY A 20 -10.55 -8.97 -6.23
N VAL A 21 -11.02 -9.75 -5.24
CA VAL A 21 -12.44 -9.83 -4.90
C VAL A 21 -12.98 -8.46 -4.47
N HIS A 22 -12.21 -7.71 -3.67
CA HIS A 22 -12.61 -6.38 -3.22
C HIS A 22 -12.65 -5.35 -4.37
N ALA A 23 -11.67 -5.41 -5.28
CA ALA A 23 -11.64 -4.63 -6.51
C ALA A 23 -12.83 -4.96 -7.41
N LEU A 24 -13.20 -6.23 -7.56
CA LEU A 24 -14.36 -6.65 -8.34
C LEU A 24 -15.67 -6.14 -7.74
N ARG A 25 -15.83 -6.19 -6.40
CA ARG A 25 -16.98 -5.57 -5.71
C ARG A 25 -16.97 -4.04 -5.84
N THR A 26 -15.78 -3.46 -5.96
CA THR A 26 -15.53 -2.06 -6.32
C THR A 26 -15.76 -1.78 -7.81
N LEU A 27 -15.88 -2.74 -8.70
CA LEU A 27 -16.39 -2.49 -10.06
C LEU A 27 -17.91 -2.64 -10.11
N ARG A 28 -18.46 -3.61 -9.40
CA ARG A 28 -19.90 -3.96 -9.36
C ARG A 28 -20.83 -2.97 -8.63
N GLY A 29 -20.35 -1.80 -8.23
CA GLY A 29 -21.16 -0.83 -7.47
C GLY A 29 -21.32 -1.12 -5.97
N SER A 30 -21.05 -2.35 -5.51
CA SER A 30 -21.38 -2.82 -4.16
C SER A 30 -20.60 -2.16 -3.03
N VAL A 31 -19.39 -1.68 -3.32
CA VAL A 31 -18.52 -0.96 -2.37
C VAL A 31 -18.06 0.36 -3.01
N ARG A 32 -17.93 1.43 -2.22
CA ARG A 32 -17.42 2.74 -2.66
C ARG A 32 -16.17 3.10 -1.83
N PRO A 33 -15.00 2.53 -2.18
CA PRO A 33 -13.77 2.84 -1.48
C PRO A 33 -13.32 4.28 -1.71
N ASN A 34 -12.66 4.90 -0.71
CA ASN A 34 -12.05 6.20 -0.84
C ASN A 34 -10.69 6.10 -1.57
N PRO A 35 -10.52 6.66 -2.78
CA PRO A 35 -9.29 6.49 -3.55
C PRO A 35 -8.06 7.11 -2.90
N VAL A 36 -8.21 8.18 -2.11
CA VAL A 36 -7.08 8.78 -1.39
C VAL A 36 -6.50 7.76 -0.39
N THR A 37 -7.35 7.14 0.41
CA THR A 37 -6.93 6.10 1.36
C THR A 37 -6.27 4.92 0.66
N TRP A 38 -6.89 4.40 -0.41
CA TRP A 38 -6.34 3.25 -1.14
C TRP A 38 -5.03 3.57 -1.86
N LEU A 39 -4.84 4.81 -2.32
CA LEU A 39 -3.57 5.28 -2.84
C LEU A 39 -2.49 5.33 -1.77
N LEU A 40 -2.81 5.85 -0.58
CA LEU A 40 -1.86 5.87 0.55
C LEU A 40 -1.45 4.45 0.97
N TRP A 41 -2.41 3.53 1.02
CA TRP A 41 -2.16 2.10 1.29
C TRP A 41 -1.34 1.42 0.19
N ALA A 42 -1.35 1.91 -1.06
CA ALA A 42 -0.48 1.41 -2.12
C ALA A 42 0.94 2.02 -2.04
N LEU A 43 1.04 3.31 -1.70
CA LEU A 43 2.30 4.06 -1.70
C LEU A 43 3.27 3.57 -0.62
N ALA A 44 2.81 3.38 0.62
CA ALA A 44 3.68 2.95 1.72
C ALA A 44 4.41 1.61 1.44
N PRO A 45 3.71 0.50 1.11
CA PRO A 45 4.36 -0.75 0.73
C PRO A 45 5.11 -0.65 -0.61
N GLY A 46 4.71 0.22 -1.54
CA GLY A 46 5.46 0.46 -2.78
C GLY A 46 6.86 1.02 -2.51
N VAL A 47 6.97 2.00 -1.61
CA VAL A 47 8.24 2.57 -1.17
C VAL A 47 9.07 1.54 -0.39
N ALA A 48 8.44 0.79 0.51
CA ALA A 48 9.11 -0.28 1.25
C ALA A 48 9.65 -1.38 0.30
N PHE A 49 8.89 -1.75 -0.73
CA PHE A 49 9.33 -2.70 -1.75
C PHE A 49 10.52 -2.17 -2.54
N ALA A 50 10.49 -0.90 -2.96
CA ALA A 50 11.62 -0.29 -3.66
C ALA A 50 12.90 -0.31 -2.81
N ALA A 51 12.78 -0.02 -1.51
CA ALA A 51 13.90 -0.12 -0.57
C ALA A 51 14.42 -1.56 -0.42
N GLN A 52 13.51 -2.53 -0.29
CA GLN A 52 13.87 -3.95 -0.20
C GLN A 52 14.57 -4.46 -1.47
N VAL A 53 14.15 -4.01 -2.65
CA VAL A 53 14.79 -4.34 -3.93
C VAL A 53 16.20 -3.76 -3.99
N ALA A 54 16.38 -2.49 -3.59
CA ALA A 54 17.69 -1.84 -3.52
C ALA A 54 18.66 -2.54 -2.54
N CYS A 55 18.13 -3.13 -1.46
CA CYS A 55 18.90 -3.90 -0.49
C CYS A 55 19.01 -5.41 -0.81
N HIS A 56 18.54 -5.87 -1.98
CA HIS A 56 18.53 -7.30 -2.35
C HIS A 56 17.88 -8.22 -1.30
N ALA A 57 16.77 -7.78 -0.69
CA ALA A 57 16.13 -8.49 0.42
C ALA A 57 15.58 -9.90 0.08
N GLY A 58 15.41 -10.22 -1.21
CA GLY A 58 14.99 -11.54 -1.68
C GLY A 58 13.49 -11.81 -1.51
N LEU A 59 13.13 -13.05 -1.13
CA LEU A 59 11.76 -13.54 -1.02
C LEU A 59 10.78 -12.65 -0.21
N PRO A 60 11.17 -12.05 0.94
CA PRO A 60 10.30 -11.15 1.70
C PRO A 60 9.79 -9.95 0.90
N ALA A 61 10.50 -9.50 -0.13
CA ALA A 61 10.04 -8.39 -0.97
C ALA A 61 8.73 -8.72 -1.71
N LEU A 62 8.45 -10.01 -1.98
CA LEU A 62 7.21 -10.44 -2.63
C LEU A 62 5.97 -10.22 -1.76
N THR A 63 6.08 -10.39 -0.43
CA THR A 63 4.93 -10.12 0.45
C THR A 63 4.63 -8.63 0.48
N THR A 64 5.67 -7.79 0.62
CA THR A 64 5.53 -6.33 0.60
C THR A 64 4.96 -5.84 -0.73
N LEU A 65 5.41 -6.41 -1.85
CA LEU A 65 4.82 -6.14 -3.17
C LEU A 65 3.33 -6.51 -3.22
N SER A 66 2.95 -7.69 -2.73
CA SER A 66 1.55 -8.13 -2.73
C SER A 66 0.65 -7.18 -1.92
N VAL A 67 1.14 -6.74 -0.76
CA VAL A 67 0.46 -5.79 0.13
C VAL A 67 0.26 -4.42 -0.52
N GLY A 68 1.15 -4.00 -1.43
CA GLY A 68 0.98 -2.75 -2.18
C GLY A 68 0.18 -2.88 -3.48
N LEU A 69 0.32 -3.99 -4.20
CA LEU A 69 -0.39 -4.24 -5.45
C LEU A 69 -1.91 -4.36 -5.23
N GLY A 70 -2.34 -5.02 -4.17
CA GLY A 70 -3.77 -5.17 -3.85
C GLY A 70 -4.49 -3.81 -3.73
N PRO A 71 -4.02 -2.91 -2.86
CA PRO A 71 -4.55 -1.55 -2.74
C PRO A 71 -4.47 -0.72 -4.02
N LEU A 72 -3.38 -0.86 -4.79
CA LEU A 72 -3.22 -0.19 -6.08
C LEU A 72 -4.32 -0.62 -7.07
N LEU A 73 -4.63 -1.91 -7.14
CA LEU A 73 -5.71 -2.42 -7.99
C LEU A 73 -7.08 -1.87 -7.57
N VAL A 74 -7.36 -1.80 -6.26
CA VAL A 74 -8.62 -1.24 -5.74
C VAL A 74 -8.70 0.27 -6.06
N PHE A 75 -7.60 1.00 -5.90
CA PHE A 75 -7.50 2.41 -6.25
C PHE A 75 -7.82 2.65 -7.74
N LEU A 76 -7.17 1.89 -8.64
CA LEU A 76 -7.40 1.98 -10.08
C LEU A 76 -8.87 1.68 -10.42
N CYS A 77 -9.46 0.63 -9.84
CA CYS A 77 -10.87 0.30 -10.03
C CYS A 77 -11.81 1.40 -9.53
N ALA A 78 -11.45 2.06 -8.43
CA ALA A 78 -12.22 3.16 -7.86
C ALA A 78 -12.15 4.42 -8.76
N LEU A 79 -10.99 4.71 -9.36
CA LEU A 79 -10.82 5.81 -10.32
C LEU A 79 -11.63 5.61 -11.60
N SER A 80 -11.73 4.37 -12.09
CA SER A 80 -12.49 4.05 -13.31
C SER A 80 -14.00 4.24 -13.17
N ARG A 81 -14.51 4.51 -11.96
CA ARG A 81 -15.94 4.77 -11.76
C ARG A 81 -16.33 6.21 -12.13
N PRO A 82 -17.41 6.40 -12.91
CA PRO A 82 -17.87 7.73 -13.34
C PRO A 82 -18.17 8.68 -12.17
N GLY A 83 -18.67 8.14 -11.05
CA GLY A 83 -19.03 8.92 -9.86
C GLY A 83 -17.85 9.44 -9.04
N PHE A 84 -16.62 8.97 -9.29
CA PHE A 84 -15.44 9.42 -8.55
C PHE A 84 -15.06 10.87 -8.88
N ARG A 85 -15.12 11.25 -10.16
CA ARG A 85 -14.74 12.61 -10.60
C ARG A 85 -15.59 13.72 -9.96
N SER A 86 -16.77 13.38 -9.45
CA SER A 86 -17.67 14.31 -8.74
C SER A 86 -17.46 14.36 -7.23
N ALA A 87 -16.68 13.45 -6.65
CA ALA A 87 -16.41 13.42 -5.21
C ALA A 87 -15.22 14.34 -4.91
N ARG A 88 -15.49 15.50 -4.30
CA ARG A 88 -14.43 16.34 -3.75
C ARG A 88 -13.81 15.64 -2.54
N PRO A 89 -12.48 15.58 -2.42
CA PRO A 89 -11.84 15.05 -1.23
C PRO A 89 -12.24 15.88 -0.02
N SER A 90 -12.55 15.21 1.08
CA SER A 90 -12.93 15.90 2.31
C SER A 90 -11.68 16.51 3.00
N PRO A 91 -11.81 17.59 3.78
CA PRO A 91 -10.69 18.18 4.52
C PRO A 91 -9.87 17.20 5.37
N PRO A 92 -10.45 16.21 6.09
CA PRO A 92 -9.65 15.24 6.84
C PRO A 92 -8.86 14.29 5.93
N GLU A 93 -9.36 13.96 4.73
CA GLU A 93 -8.62 13.16 3.75
C GLU A 93 -7.39 13.91 3.24
N LEU A 94 -7.52 15.22 3.04
CA LEU A 94 -6.42 16.06 2.61
C LEU A 94 -5.34 16.18 3.70
N CYS A 95 -5.75 16.28 4.97
CA CYS A 95 -4.84 16.27 6.12
C CYS A 95 -4.06 14.95 6.21
N CYS A 96 -4.76 13.82 6.09
CA CYS A 96 -4.13 12.50 6.10
C CYS A 96 -3.16 12.30 4.92
N ALA A 97 -3.53 12.77 3.73
CA ALA A 97 -2.67 12.76 2.56
C ALA A 97 -1.41 13.62 2.79
N ALA A 98 -1.57 14.84 3.33
CA ALA A 98 -0.46 15.72 3.63
C ALA A 98 0.49 15.13 4.69
N LEU A 99 -0.04 14.55 5.77
CA LEU A 99 0.75 13.89 6.81
C LEU A 99 1.51 12.68 6.25
N SER A 100 0.87 11.86 5.43
CA SER A 100 1.51 10.70 4.80
C SER A 100 2.60 11.11 3.82
N LEU A 101 2.37 12.18 3.04
CA LEU A 101 3.38 12.75 2.16
C LEU A 101 4.56 13.31 2.98
N GLY A 102 4.28 13.99 4.09
CA GLY A 102 5.30 14.48 5.03
C GLY A 102 6.13 13.36 5.62
N ALA A 103 5.50 12.24 5.99
CA ALA A 103 6.22 11.05 6.47
C ALA A 103 7.13 10.45 5.39
N LEU A 104 6.66 10.36 4.13
CA LEU A 104 7.47 9.90 2.99
C LEU A 104 8.66 10.82 2.71
N VAL A 105 8.46 12.13 2.79
CA VAL A 105 9.53 13.13 2.63
C VAL A 105 10.52 13.04 3.78
N GLY A 106 10.05 12.92 5.02
CA GLY A 106 10.91 12.72 6.20
C GLY A 106 11.76 11.44 6.08
N TRP A 107 11.17 10.36 5.55
CA TRP A 107 11.88 9.13 5.26
C TRP A 107 12.95 9.32 4.17
N TRP A 108 12.62 10.03 3.08
CA TRP A 108 13.59 10.33 2.02
C TRP A 108 14.81 11.08 2.57
N ILE A 109 14.59 12.08 3.43
CA ILE A 109 15.68 12.89 3.99
C ILE A 109 16.57 12.06 4.92
N THR A 110 16.00 11.09 5.64
CA THR A 110 16.73 10.34 6.67
C THR A 110 17.70 9.30 6.12
N THR A 111 17.56 8.86 4.85
CA THR A 111 18.46 7.98 4.03
C THR A 111 19.06 6.71 4.66
N GLU A 112 18.99 6.53 5.97
CA GLU A 112 19.42 5.40 6.77
C GLU A 112 18.17 4.60 7.18
N ALA A 113 17.87 3.54 6.44
CA ALA A 113 16.68 2.71 6.68
C ALA A 113 16.59 2.17 8.13
N LYS A 114 17.73 2.06 8.83
CA LYS A 114 17.80 1.62 10.23
C LYS A 114 17.27 2.67 11.21
N THR A 115 17.48 3.95 10.98
CA THR A 115 16.98 5.02 11.87
C THR A 115 15.48 5.22 11.71
N ALA A 116 14.97 5.13 10.48
CA ALA A 116 13.53 5.14 10.21
C ALA A 116 12.78 3.97 10.86
N LEU A 117 13.38 2.77 10.82
CA LEU A 117 12.83 1.59 11.48
C LEU A 117 12.85 1.75 13.02
N ALA A 118 13.94 2.28 13.57
CA ALA A 118 14.04 2.56 15.00
C ALA A 118 13.00 3.60 15.48
N LEU A 119 12.79 4.68 14.71
CA LEU A 119 11.76 5.68 15.00
C LEU A 119 10.33 5.13 14.92
N SER A 120 10.08 4.24 13.95
CA SER A 120 8.76 3.60 13.80
C SER A 120 8.44 2.65 14.95
N ILE A 121 9.45 1.98 15.52
CA ILE A 121 9.30 1.14 16.72
C ILE A 121 9.10 1.98 17.97
N LEU A 122 9.76 3.15 18.08
CA LEU A 122 9.59 4.06 19.20
C LEU A 122 8.23 4.81 19.22
N ALA A 123 7.62 4.99 18.05
CA ALA A 123 6.36 5.70 17.89
C ALA A 123 5.11 4.81 18.05
N ALA A 124 5.29 3.47 18.11
CA ALA A 124 4.23 2.47 18.29
C ALA A 124 3.96 2.21 19.77
#